data_AF-A0A183AUL8-F1
#
_entry.id   AF-A0A183AUL8-F1
#
_cell.length_a   1.000
_cell.length_b   1.000
_cell.length_c   1.000
_cell.angle_alpha   90.00
_cell.angle_beta   90.00
_cell.angle_gamma   90.00
#
_symmetry.space_group_name_H-M   'P 1'
#
loop_
_entity.id
_entity.type
_entity.pdbx_description
1 polymer ?
#
loop_
_entity_poly.entity_id
_entity_poly.type
_entity_poly.pdbx_seq_one_letter_code
_entity_poly.pdbx_strand_id
1 'polypeptide(L)'
;MRHFLRTTLADRPAEERFHVMEPVLELNPEHDLVRYLSGLVESILAGEPNANSALAGALLDHLFDNALAQAGLLDDVRGLANRMTDLMTKMIQSKTETS
;
A
#
# COMPACT_ATOMS: atom_id res chain seq x y z
N MET A 1 4.00 -18.54 16.82
CA MET A 1 3.44 -19.15 15.60
C MET A 1 3.85 -18.41 14.33
N ARG A 2 3.53 -17.11 14.17
CA ARG A 2 3.87 -16.33 12.96
C ARG A 2 5.36 -16.31 12.57
N HIS A 3 6.26 -16.13 13.55
CA HIS A 3 7.71 -16.16 13.28
C HIS A 3 8.20 -17.55 12.82
N PHE A 4 7.65 -18.62 13.40
CA PHE A 4 7.97 -20.00 13.01
C PHE A 4 7.52 -20.29 11.57
N LEU A 5 6.27 -19.95 11.23
CA LEU A 5 5.74 -20.11 9.87
C LEU A 5 6.56 -19.34 8.83
N ARG A 6 7.00 -18.13 9.18
CA ARG A 6 7.83 -17.31 8.27
C ARG A 6 9.18 -17.97 7.97
N THR A 7 9.80 -18.61 8.97
CA THR A 7 11.07 -19.31 8.77
C THR A 7 10.88 -20.63 8.02
N THR A 8 9.83 -21.39 8.31
CA THR A 8 9.57 -22.69 7.65
C THR A 8 9.11 -22.56 6.19
N LEU A 9 8.50 -21.43 5.84
CA LEU A 9 7.94 -21.19 4.50
C LEU A 9 8.81 -20.23 3.65
N ALA A 10 9.99 -19.83 4.14
CA ALA A 10 10.85 -18.85 3.45
C ALA A 10 11.22 -19.27 2.02
N ASP A 11 11.42 -20.58 1.80
CA ASP A 11 11.81 -21.15 0.49
C ASP A 11 10.61 -21.50 -0.41
N ARG A 12 9.37 -21.26 0.05
CA ARG A 12 8.15 -21.55 -0.71
C ARG A 12 7.81 -20.41 -1.68
N PRO A 13 7.13 -20.66 -2.81
CA PRO A 13 6.58 -19.59 -3.64
C PRO A 13 5.57 -18.75 -2.85
N ALA A 14 5.44 -17.44 -3.15
CA ALA A 14 4.58 -16.58 -2.34
C ALA A 14 3.13 -17.03 -2.32
N GLU A 15 2.60 -17.56 -3.42
CA GLU A 15 1.23 -18.08 -3.48
C GLU A 15 0.95 -19.13 -2.39
N GLU A 16 1.90 -20.05 -2.17
CA GLU A 16 1.82 -21.04 -1.09
C GLU A 16 1.94 -20.37 0.28
N ARG A 17 2.80 -19.35 0.42
CA ARG A 17 2.90 -18.55 1.66
C ARG A 17 1.60 -17.81 1.96
N PHE A 18 0.95 -17.21 0.96
CA PHE A 18 -0.33 -16.49 1.10
C PHE A 18 -1.45 -17.44 1.54
N HIS A 19 -1.53 -18.63 0.94
CA HIS A 19 -2.54 -19.61 1.30
C HIS A 19 -2.38 -20.12 2.74
N VAL A 20 -1.14 -20.32 3.20
CA VAL A 20 -0.88 -20.80 4.57
C VAL A 20 -0.99 -19.69 5.62
N MET A 21 -0.61 -18.45 5.27
CA MET A 21 -0.58 -17.34 6.22
C MET A 21 -1.90 -16.59 6.35
N GLU A 22 -2.80 -16.70 5.35
CA GLU A 22 -4.09 -15.99 5.27
C GLU A 22 -3.98 -14.52 5.76
N PRO A 23 -3.09 -13.71 5.16
CA PRO A 23 -2.75 -12.41 5.71
C PRO A 23 -3.92 -11.43 5.59
N VAL A 24 -4.18 -10.70 6.68
CA VAL A 24 -5.13 -9.59 6.73
C VAL A 24 -4.35 -8.28 6.67
N LEU A 25 -4.78 -7.34 5.82
CA LEU A 25 -4.24 -5.98 5.81
C LEU A 25 -4.85 -5.18 6.96
N GLU A 26 -4.02 -4.85 7.95
CA GLU A 26 -4.40 -3.97 9.05
C GLU A 26 -3.80 -2.58 8.82
N LEU A 27 -4.65 -1.55 8.88
CA LEU A 27 -4.23 -0.15 8.78
C LEU A 27 -4.35 0.52 10.14
N ASN A 28 -3.35 1.34 10.49
CA ASN A 28 -3.42 2.16 11.70
C ASN A 28 -4.21 3.45 11.42
N PRO A 29 -5.43 3.62 11.96
CA PRO A 29 -6.25 4.82 11.72
C PRO A 29 -5.63 6.08 12.33
N GLU A 30 -4.73 5.96 13.30
CA GLU A 30 -4.04 7.10 13.90
C GLU A 30 -2.89 7.62 13.01
N HIS A 31 -2.47 6.87 11.99
CA HIS A 31 -1.38 7.28 11.12
C HIS A 31 -1.84 8.34 10.11
N ASP A 32 -1.07 9.43 9.97
CA ASP A 32 -1.44 10.57 9.11
C ASP A 32 -1.68 10.16 7.64
N LEU A 33 -0.85 9.25 7.09
CA LEU A 33 -1.06 8.73 5.72
C LEU A 33 -2.37 7.95 5.56
N VAL A 34 -2.83 7.22 6.59
CA VAL A 34 -4.09 6.47 6.53
C VAL A 34 -5.27 7.42 6.60
N ARG A 35 -5.19 8.45 7.45
CA ARG A 35 -6.21 9.53 7.48
C ARG A 35 -6.27 10.29 6.16
N TYR A 36 -5.12 10.59 5.57
CA TYR A 36 -5.06 11.24 4.25
C TYR A 36 -5.69 10.36 3.15
N LEU A 37 -5.38 9.05 3.14
CA LEU A 37 -6.03 8.10 2.23
C LEU A 37 -7.55 8.07 2.42
N SER A 38 -8.04 8.07 3.67
CA SER A 38 -9.48 8.13 3.96
C SER A 38 -10.13 9.37 3.33
N GLY A 39 -9.52 10.55 3.50
CA GLY A 39 -10.03 11.79 2.90
C GLY A 39 -10.05 11.76 1.38
N LEU A 40 -9.05 11.15 0.74
CA LEU A 40 -9.07 10.94 -0.72
C LEU A 40 -10.23 10.03 -1.12
N VAL A 41 -10.42 8.89 -0.44
CA VAL A 41 -11.51 7.95 -0.72
C VAL A 41 -12.88 8.62 -0.52
N GLU A 42 -13.06 9.38 0.56
CA GLU A 42 -14.28 10.13 0.82
C GLU A 42 -14.58 11.13 -0.30
N SER A 43 -13.58 11.86 -0.80
CA SER A 43 -13.76 12.79 -1.93
C SER A 43 -14.18 12.09 -3.22
N ILE A 44 -13.64 10.88 -3.47
CA ILE A 44 -13.98 10.06 -4.64
C ILE A 44 -15.42 9.56 -4.52
N LEU A 45 -15.81 9.05 -3.35
CA LEU A 45 -17.16 8.54 -3.08
C LEU A 45 -18.22 9.66 -3.12
N ALA A 46 -17.84 10.88 -2.71
CA ALA A 46 -18.68 12.07 -2.80
C ALA A 46 -18.85 12.59 -4.24
N GLY A 47 -18.05 12.10 -5.20
CA GLY A 47 -18.11 12.54 -6.60
C GLY A 47 -17.52 13.92 -6.83
N GLU A 48 -16.56 14.35 -6.00
CA GLU A 48 -15.90 15.64 -6.16
C GLU A 48 -15.18 15.72 -7.53
N PRO A 49 -15.34 16.81 -8.30
CA PRO A 49 -14.82 16.91 -9.67
C PRO A 49 -13.29 16.84 -9.75
N ASN A 50 -12.59 17.11 -8.64
CA ASN A 50 -11.13 17.08 -8.54
C ASN A 50 -10.61 15.95 -7.63
N ALA A 51 -11.41 14.92 -7.38
CA ALA A 51 -11.00 13.78 -6.56
C ALA A 51 -9.80 13.04 -7.20
N ASN A 52 -8.68 12.97 -6.49
CA ASN A 52 -7.45 12.39 -7.03
C ASN A 52 -7.39 10.86 -6.83
N SER A 53 -8.18 10.13 -7.61
CA SER A 53 -8.23 8.66 -7.56
C SER A 53 -6.89 8.00 -7.88
N ALA A 54 -6.07 8.61 -8.72
CA ALA A 54 -4.76 8.09 -9.07
C ALA A 54 -3.78 8.13 -7.88
N LEU A 55 -3.84 9.21 -7.08
CA LEU A 55 -3.06 9.32 -5.85
C LEU A 55 -3.56 8.37 -4.76
N ALA A 56 -4.87 8.22 -4.60
CA ALA A 56 -5.45 7.26 -3.65
C ALA A 56 -4.99 5.82 -3.93
N GLY A 57 -5.05 5.40 -5.20
CA GLY A 57 -4.56 4.09 -5.64
C GLY A 57 -3.07 3.91 -5.37
N ALA A 58 -2.24 4.86 -5.80
CA ALA A 58 -0.79 4.78 -5.59
C ALA A 58 -0.39 4.73 -4.10
N LEU A 59 -1.12 5.46 -3.23
CA LEU A 59 -0.88 5.44 -1.80
C LEU A 59 -1.31 4.11 -1.17
N LEU A 60 -2.46 3.56 -1.57
CA LEU A 60 -2.92 2.25 -1.11
C LEU A 60 -1.96 1.13 -1.55
N ASP A 61 -1.53 1.14 -2.81
CA ASP A 61 -0.55 0.18 -3.35
C ASP A 61 0.75 0.23 -2.54
N HIS A 62 1.24 1.44 -2.22
CA HIS A 62 2.45 1.60 -1.40
C HIS A 62 2.28 1.06 0.02
N LEU A 63 1.15 1.32 0.68
CA LEU A 63 0.87 0.78 2.02
C LEU A 63 0.77 -0.75 2.00
N PHE A 64 0.12 -1.30 0.97
CA PHE A 64 -0.03 -2.74 0.78
C PHE A 64 1.34 -3.41 0.52
N ASP A 65 2.15 -2.85 -0.37
CA ASP A 65 3.50 -3.33 -0.64
C ASP A 65 4.37 -3.35 0.62
N ASN A 66 4.33 -2.26 1.41
CA ASN A 66 5.08 -2.18 2.66
C ASN A 66 4.60 -3.24 3.66
N ALA A 67 3.30 -3.52 3.73
CA ALA A 67 2.76 -4.57 4.57
C ALA A 67 3.23 -5.96 4.12
N LEU A 68 3.22 -6.23 2.81
CA LEU A 68 3.73 -7.48 2.23
C LEU A 68 5.23 -7.65 2.44
N ALA A 69 6.01 -6.60 2.24
CA ALA A 69 7.45 -6.60 2.46
C ALA A 69 7.78 -6.92 3.93
N GLN A 70 7.11 -6.26 4.87
CA GLN A 70 7.25 -6.54 6.30
C GLN A 70 6.82 -7.97 6.67
N ALA A 71 5.79 -8.48 6.02
CA ALA A 71 5.32 -9.85 6.22
C ALA A 71 6.24 -10.93 5.60
N GLY A 72 7.18 -10.55 4.72
CA GLY A 72 8.00 -11.50 3.96
C GLY A 72 7.26 -12.17 2.79
N LEU A 73 6.21 -11.50 2.30
CA LEU A 73 5.31 -11.97 1.24
C LEU A 73 5.49 -11.21 -0.08
N LEU A 74 6.37 -10.22 -0.13
CA LEU A 74 6.65 -9.47 -1.35
C LEU A 74 7.66 -10.22 -2.22
N ASP A 75 7.26 -10.59 -3.44
CA ASP A 75 8.11 -11.29 -4.41
C ASP A 75 9.01 -10.35 -5.21
N ASP A 76 8.51 -9.19 -5.62
CA ASP A 76 9.30 -8.19 -6.38
C ASP A 76 9.56 -6.92 -5.57
N VAL A 77 10.69 -6.93 -4.85
CA VAL A 77 11.20 -5.76 -4.12
C VAL A 77 11.73 -4.69 -5.08
N ARG A 78 12.11 -5.04 -6.32
CA ARG A 78 12.69 -4.07 -7.28
C ARG A 78 11.65 -3.09 -7.79
N GLY A 79 10.41 -3.55 -7.99
CA GLY A 79 9.28 -2.69 -8.35
C GLY A 79 8.89 -1.67 -7.28
N LEU A 80 9.24 -1.90 -6.01
CA LEU A 80 8.86 -1.04 -4.89
C LEU A 80 9.41 0.39 -5.01
N ALA A 81 10.69 0.51 -5.37
CA ALA A 81 11.34 1.81 -5.50
C ALA A 81 10.71 2.66 -6.61
N ASN A 82 10.33 2.03 -7.72
CA ASN A 82 9.65 2.70 -8.84
C ASN A 82 8.25 3.17 -8.43
N ARG A 83 7.46 2.32 -7.75
CA ARG A 83 6.12 2.70 -7.27
C ARG A 83 6.17 3.80 -6.21
N MET A 84 7.16 3.77 -5.31
CA MET A 84 7.39 4.87 -4.36
C MET A 84 7.77 6.17 -5.06
N THR A 85 8.61 6.11 -6.10
CA THR A 85 8.97 7.28 -6.91
C THR A 85 7.75 7.87 -7.60
N ASP A 86 6.92 7.02 -8.21
CA ASP A 86 5.66 7.41 -8.85
C ASP A 86 4.68 8.04 -7.85
N LEU A 87 4.53 7.47 -6.65
CA LEU A 87 3.75 8.06 -5.56
C LEU A 87 4.24 9.47 -5.20
N MET A 88 5.56 9.64 -5.01
CA MET A 88 6.15 10.95 -4.70
C MET A 88 5.89 11.96 -5.82
N THR A 89 5.99 11.55 -7.10
CA THR A 89 5.66 12.40 -8.24
C THR A 89 4.20 12.84 -8.22
N LYS A 90 3.26 11.91 -7.98
CA LYS A 90 1.82 12.21 -7.88
C LYS A 90 1.51 13.15 -6.72
N MET A 91 2.16 12.99 -5.56
CA MET A 91 2.01 13.87 -4.40
C MET A 91 2.48 15.30 -4.67
N ILE A 92 3.55 15.47 -5.47
CA ILE A 92 4.04 16.79 -5.86
C ILE A 92 3.02 17.46 -6.80
N GLN A 93 2.57 16.73 -7.82
CA GLN A 93 1.59 17.22 -8.80
C GLN A 93 0.27 17.65 -8.15
N SER A 94 -0.23 16.86 -7.19
CA SER A 94 -1.46 17.19 -6.48
C SER A 94 -1.37 18.48 -5.67
N LYS A 95 -0.19 18.86 -5.16
CA LYS A 95 0.00 20.12 -4.43
C LYS A 95 0.10 21.32 -5.37
N THR A 96 0.70 21.14 -6.55
CA THR A 96 0.85 22.21 -7.54
C THR A 96 -0.47 22.58 -8.22
N GLU A 97 -1.42 21.66 -8.30
CA GLU A 97 -2.77 21.93 -8.85
C GLU A 97 -3.68 22.72 -7.89
N THR A 98 -3.28 22.85 -6.62
CA THR A 98 -4.06 23.57 -5.58
C THR A 98 -3.50 24.97 -5.23
N SER A 99 -2.45 25.45 -5.93
CA SER A 99 -1.83 26.78 -5.76
C SER A 99 -2.11 27.68 -6.96
#